data_AF-A0A0F9JAB6-F1
#
_entry.id   AF-A0A0F9JAB6-F1
#
_cell.length_a   1.000
_cell.length_b   1.000
_cell.length_c   1.000
_cell.angle_alpha   90.00
_cell.angle_beta   90.00
_cell.angle_gamma   90.00
#
_symmetry.space_group_name_H-M   'P 1'
#
loop_
_entity.id
_entity.type
_entity.pdbx_description
1 polymer ?
#
loop_
_entity_poly.entity_id
_entity_poly.type
_entity_poly.pdbx_seq_one_letter_code
_entity_poly.pdbx_strand_id
1 'polypeptide(L)'
;MAAHKKLGRETVPCVEVDGEKSTVSEIAFAGNYFHKNLSSVELASSISDVLKSGTMTIEDLAAGFQKSVHWVESMIAICDWPKDVLEVLHVKGLSVSAAHNLALVTDDTYRDFLLRNAVEQGASARTTSAWLQAWRSMQPQEEAVKAEPVPGQAVALPAVPQAPCFCCAQVFAVNEMSHIPVCGGCVQILSSMGRSSA
;
A
#
# COMPACT_ATOMS: atom_id res chain seq x y z
N MET A 1 33.20 7.35 -28.02
CA MET A 1 34.17 8.06 -28.91
C MET A 1 35.06 9.08 -28.20
N ALA A 2 34.55 9.90 -27.27
CA ALA A 2 35.32 10.96 -26.61
C ALA A 2 36.61 10.49 -25.89
N ALA A 3 36.58 9.32 -25.23
CA ALA A 3 37.75 8.76 -24.54
C ALA A 3 38.85 8.26 -25.52
N HIS A 4 38.47 7.63 -26.63
CA HIS A 4 39.41 7.15 -27.64
C HIS A 4 40.12 8.28 -28.38
N LYS A 5 39.40 9.38 -28.66
CA LYS A 5 39.97 10.61 -29.24
C LYS A 5 41.03 11.24 -28.32
N LYS A 6 40.81 11.22 -27.00
CA LYS A 6 41.80 11.68 -26.01
C LYS A 6 43.04 10.78 -25.90
N LEU A 7 42.90 9.49 -26.21
CA LEU A 7 44.00 8.53 -26.22
C LEU A 7 44.76 8.47 -27.56
N GLY A 8 44.44 9.37 -28.51
CA GLY A 8 45.10 9.42 -29.83
C GLY A 8 44.87 8.19 -30.70
N ARG A 9 43.84 7.39 -30.41
CA ARG A 9 43.51 6.20 -31.21
C ARG A 9 42.58 6.59 -32.35
N GLU A 10 43.03 6.37 -33.58
CA GLU A 10 42.28 6.67 -34.80
C GLU A 10 41.09 5.72 -35.01
N THR A 11 41.18 4.49 -34.48
CA THR A 11 40.14 3.46 -34.62
C THR A 11 39.61 2.98 -33.28
N VAL A 12 38.32 2.64 -33.26
CA VAL A 12 37.62 2.06 -32.11
C VAL A 12 37.16 0.67 -32.51
N PRO A 13 37.43 -0.38 -31.71
CA PRO A 13 36.87 -1.69 -31.98
C PRO A 13 35.34 -1.62 -31.82
N CYS A 14 34.62 -1.96 -32.88
CA CYS A 14 33.16 -2.06 -32.89
C CYS A 14 32.73 -3.39 -33.50
N VAL A 15 31.58 -3.88 -33.06
CA VAL A 15 30.88 -5.02 -33.66
C VAL A 15 29.66 -4.43 -34.36
N GLU A 16 29.58 -4.57 -35.68
CA GLU A 16 28.38 -4.22 -36.43
C GLU A 16 27.35 -5.34 -36.25
N VAL A 17 26.15 -4.94 -35.84
CA VAL A 17 25.01 -5.84 -35.68
C VAL A 17 23.86 -5.21 -36.46
N ASP A 18 23.39 -5.92 -37.49
CA ASP A 18 22.17 -5.55 -38.19
C ASP A 18 20.97 -5.85 -37.30
N GLY A 19 20.22 -4.82 -36.93
CA GLY A 19 19.07 -4.94 -36.05
C GLY A 19 18.05 -3.84 -36.31
N GLU A 20 16.78 -4.18 -36.10
CA GLU A 20 15.68 -3.22 -36.14
C GLU A 20 15.83 -2.23 -34.96
N LYS A 21 15.33 -0.98 -35.10
CA LYS A 21 15.52 0.06 -34.06
C LYS A 21 15.04 -0.37 -32.66
N SER A 22 13.97 -1.18 -32.59
CA SER A 22 13.48 -1.78 -31.35
C SER A 22 14.53 -2.70 -30.73
N THR A 23 15.09 -3.62 -31.51
CA THR A 23 16.12 -4.58 -31.08
C THR A 23 17.39 -3.90 -30.61
N VAL A 24 17.82 -2.82 -31.28
CA VAL A 24 18.98 -2.02 -30.84
C VAL A 24 18.71 -1.34 -29.49
N SER A 25 17.48 -0.87 -29.25
CA SER A 25 17.09 -0.27 -27.97
C SER A 25 17.02 -1.30 -26.84
N GLU A 26 16.54 -2.51 -27.14
CA GLU A 26 16.49 -3.64 -26.20
C GLU A 26 17.89 -4.10 -25.79
N ILE A 27 18.82 -4.22 -26.76
CA ILE A 27 20.21 -4.59 -26.51
C ILE A 27 20.91 -3.52 -25.66
N ALA A 28 20.68 -2.23 -25.96
CA ALA A 28 21.23 -1.13 -25.17
C ALA A 28 20.67 -1.10 -23.74
N PHE A 29 19.36 -1.33 -23.58
CA PHE A 29 18.70 -1.38 -22.29
C PHE A 29 19.18 -2.56 -21.44
N ALA A 30 19.24 -3.76 -22.02
CA ALA A 30 19.78 -4.94 -21.36
C ALA A 30 21.24 -4.73 -20.96
N GLY A 31 22.08 -4.18 -21.85
CA GLY A 31 23.47 -3.86 -21.58
C GLY A 31 23.67 -2.89 -20.41
N ASN A 32 22.84 -1.84 -20.34
CA ASN A 32 22.85 -0.89 -19.24
C ASN A 32 22.36 -1.52 -17.93
N TYR A 33 21.29 -2.33 -17.96
CA TYR A 33 20.77 -3.00 -16.78
C TYR A 33 21.78 -3.95 -16.12
N PHE A 34 22.52 -4.73 -16.92
CA PHE A 34 23.57 -5.62 -16.39
C PHE A 34 24.82 -4.86 -15.94
N HIS A 35 24.91 -3.56 -16.18
CA HIS A 35 26.00 -2.74 -15.68
C HIS A 35 25.80 -2.47 -14.18
N LYS A 36 26.73 -2.97 -13.35
CA LYS A 36 26.65 -3.01 -11.88
C LYS A 36 26.55 -1.66 -11.12
N ASN A 37 26.43 -0.52 -11.82
CA ASN A 37 26.57 0.82 -11.21
C ASN A 37 25.37 1.76 -11.32
N LEU A 38 24.25 1.36 -11.94
CA LEU A 38 23.06 2.21 -11.99
C LEU A 38 22.52 2.52 -10.59
N SER A 39 22.23 3.79 -10.32
CA SER A 39 21.40 4.21 -9.19
C SER A 39 19.95 3.79 -9.42
N SER A 40 19.17 3.65 -8.34
CA SER A 40 17.75 3.31 -8.44
C SER A 40 16.96 4.31 -9.28
N VAL A 41 17.37 5.59 -9.29
CA VAL A 41 16.76 6.66 -10.09
C VAL A 41 17.06 6.50 -11.58
N GLU A 42 18.30 6.20 -11.96
CA GLU A 42 18.67 5.99 -13.37
C GLU A 42 18.00 4.73 -13.94
N LEU A 43 17.87 3.69 -13.12
CA LEU A 43 17.15 2.48 -13.49
C LEU A 43 15.66 2.77 -13.70
N ALA A 44 15.03 3.52 -12.78
CA ALA A 44 13.64 3.96 -12.91
C ALA A 44 13.41 4.75 -14.21
N SER A 45 14.30 5.70 -14.51
CA SER A 45 14.23 6.49 -15.75
C SER A 45 14.33 5.61 -16.99
N SER A 46 15.30 4.68 -17.03
CA SER A 46 15.48 3.76 -18.15
C SER A 46 14.24 2.89 -18.38
N ILE A 47 13.63 2.37 -17.31
CA ILE A 47 12.40 1.58 -17.39
C ILE A 47 11.24 2.45 -17.93
N SER A 48 11.11 3.68 -17.44
CA SER A 48 10.09 4.63 -17.90
C SER A 48 10.25 4.96 -19.39
N ASP A 49 11.49 5.13 -19.88
CA ASP A 49 11.77 5.46 -21.27
C ASP A 49 11.40 4.32 -22.22
N VAL A 50 11.71 3.06 -21.85
CA VAL A 50 11.33 1.87 -22.62
C VAL A 50 9.81 1.67 -22.64
N LEU A 51 9.13 1.97 -21.54
CA LEU A 51 7.67 1.91 -21.50
C LEU A 51 7.05 2.99 -22.41
N LYS A 52 7.59 4.22 -22.36
CA LYS A 52 7.12 5.34 -23.19
C LYS A 52 7.40 5.16 -24.69
N SER A 53 8.48 4.46 -25.05
CA SER A 53 8.77 4.14 -26.45
C SER A 53 7.82 3.07 -27.02
N GLY A 54 7.00 2.43 -26.18
CA GLY A 54 6.06 1.38 -26.58
C GLY A 54 6.74 0.10 -27.04
N THR A 55 8.02 -0.07 -26.70
CA THR A 55 8.83 -1.21 -27.15
C THR A 55 8.51 -2.47 -26.34
N MET A 56 8.21 -2.33 -25.04
CA MET A 56 7.91 -3.45 -24.15
C MET A 56 6.75 -3.08 -23.21
N THR A 57 5.92 -4.06 -22.87
CA THR A 57 4.87 -3.90 -21.85
C THR A 57 5.44 -4.05 -20.43
N ILE A 58 4.65 -3.74 -19.40
CA ILE A 58 5.06 -3.91 -18.00
C ILE A 58 5.33 -5.39 -17.71
N GLU A 59 4.53 -6.28 -18.29
CA GLU A 59 4.66 -7.73 -18.19
C GLU A 59 5.95 -8.23 -18.84
N ASP A 60 6.28 -7.73 -20.03
CA ASP A 60 7.52 -8.08 -20.74
C ASP A 60 8.75 -7.61 -19.96
N LEU A 61 8.70 -6.40 -19.39
CA LEU A 61 9.75 -5.87 -18.53
C LEU A 61 9.90 -6.71 -17.26
N ALA A 62 8.80 -7.08 -16.61
CA ALA A 62 8.83 -7.91 -15.41
C ALA A 62 9.44 -9.30 -15.69
N ALA A 63 9.07 -9.92 -16.81
CA ALA A 63 9.64 -11.17 -17.28
C ALA A 63 11.15 -11.04 -17.59
N GLY A 64 11.54 -9.98 -18.32
CA GLY A 64 12.93 -9.71 -18.67
C GLY A 64 13.82 -9.48 -17.45
N PHE A 65 13.29 -8.85 -16.39
CA PHE A 65 14.00 -8.62 -15.14
C PHE A 65 13.93 -9.75 -14.12
N GLN A 66 13.11 -10.78 -14.38
CA GLN A 66 12.78 -11.83 -13.41
C GLN A 66 12.29 -11.22 -12.07
N LYS A 67 11.44 -10.20 -12.17
CA LYS A 67 10.82 -9.49 -11.04
C LYS A 67 9.30 -9.55 -11.16
N SER A 68 8.61 -9.14 -10.10
CA SER A 68 7.16 -8.99 -10.14
C SER A 68 6.77 -7.75 -10.94
N VAL A 69 5.57 -7.79 -11.53
CA VAL A 69 4.92 -6.61 -12.15
C VAL A 69 4.90 -5.43 -11.17
N HIS A 70 4.55 -5.69 -9.91
CA HIS A 70 4.56 -4.69 -8.85
C HIS A 70 5.91 -4.00 -8.64
N TRP A 71 7.02 -4.72 -8.82
CA TRP A 71 8.35 -4.11 -8.73
C TRP A 71 8.57 -3.13 -9.88
N VAL A 72 8.16 -3.47 -11.10
CA VAL A 72 8.26 -2.58 -12.27
C VAL A 72 7.40 -1.32 -12.08
N GLU A 73 6.16 -1.49 -11.63
CA GLU A 73 5.27 -0.37 -11.29
C GLU A 73 5.87 0.54 -10.22
N SER A 74 6.45 -0.05 -9.17
CA SER A 74 7.11 0.69 -8.10
C SER A 74 8.31 1.48 -8.62
N MET A 75 9.08 0.91 -9.56
CA MET A 75 10.21 1.61 -10.19
C MET A 75 9.73 2.78 -11.06
N ILE A 76 8.64 2.61 -11.81
CA ILE A 76 8.05 3.69 -12.62
C ILE A 76 7.59 4.83 -11.69
N ALA A 77 6.95 4.50 -10.57
CA ALA A 77 6.47 5.47 -9.60
C ALA A 77 7.59 6.32 -8.96
N ILE A 78 8.84 5.81 -8.92
CA ILE A 78 9.99 6.60 -8.43
C ILE A 78 10.19 7.86 -9.27
N CYS A 79 9.97 7.79 -10.59
CA CYS A 79 10.16 8.94 -11.49
C CYS A 79 9.25 10.13 -11.15
N ASP A 80 8.13 9.87 -10.47
CA ASP A 80 7.15 10.88 -10.07
C ASP A 80 7.38 11.43 -8.66
N TRP A 81 8.46 10.99 -7.98
CA TRP A 81 8.75 11.46 -6.62
C TRP A 81 9.29 12.90 -6.60
N PRO A 82 9.15 13.60 -5.46
CA PRO A 82 9.74 14.91 -5.24
C PRO A 82 11.26 14.94 -5.51
N LYS A 83 11.74 16.05 -6.09
CA LYS A 83 13.15 16.20 -6.54
C LYS A 83 14.17 16.07 -5.41
N ASP A 84 13.84 16.61 -4.24
CA ASP A 84 14.62 16.47 -3.01
C ASP A 84 14.83 15.00 -2.61
N VAL A 85 13.79 14.18 -2.70
CA VAL A 85 13.87 12.73 -2.44
C VAL A 85 14.70 12.02 -3.51
N LEU A 86 14.51 12.38 -4.78
CA LEU A 86 15.26 11.81 -5.91
C LEU A 86 16.76 12.08 -5.81
N GLU A 87 17.17 13.29 -5.41
CA GLU A 87 18.57 13.65 -5.22
C GLU A 87 19.23 12.76 -4.15
N VAL A 88 18.57 12.58 -3.00
CA VAL A 88 19.07 11.71 -1.91
C VAL A 88 19.17 10.25 -2.36
N LEU A 89 18.19 9.78 -3.14
CA LEU A 89 18.17 8.41 -3.66
C LEU A 89 19.28 8.18 -4.70
N HIS A 90 19.56 9.18 -5.55
CA HIS A 90 20.59 9.11 -6.57
C HIS A 90 21.99 9.01 -5.96
N VAL A 91 22.29 9.81 -4.92
CA VAL A 91 23.57 9.75 -4.19
C VAL A 91 23.68 8.54 -3.24
N LYS A 92 22.70 7.62 -3.26
CA LYS A 92 22.63 6.43 -2.40
C LYS A 92 22.61 6.76 -0.89
N GLY A 93 22.07 7.92 -0.52
CA GLY A 93 21.93 8.32 0.88
C GLY A 93 20.85 7.53 1.63
N LEU A 94 19.87 6.97 0.92
CA LEU A 94 18.77 6.18 1.48
C LEU A 94 18.40 4.98 0.61
N SER A 95 17.76 3.98 1.23
CA SER A 95 17.11 2.88 0.50
C SER A 95 15.80 3.34 -0.16
N VAL A 96 15.40 2.70 -1.26
CA VAL A 96 14.13 2.98 -1.97
C VAL A 96 12.93 2.89 -1.01
N SER A 97 12.89 1.87 -0.16
CA SER A 97 11.80 1.69 0.81
C SER A 97 11.73 2.79 1.86
N ALA A 98 12.88 3.32 2.31
CA ALA A 98 12.90 4.46 3.24
C ALA A 98 12.46 5.76 2.54
N ALA A 99 13.02 6.02 1.37
CA ALA A 99 12.71 7.19 0.55
C ALA A 99 11.23 7.24 0.12
N HIS A 100 10.62 6.10 -0.20
CA HIS A 100 9.20 6.02 -0.57
C HIS A 100 8.28 6.62 0.49
N ASN A 101 8.53 6.33 1.77
CA ASN A 101 7.72 6.88 2.87
C ASN A 101 7.84 8.42 2.95
N LEU A 102 9.01 8.96 2.65
CA LEU A 102 9.26 10.40 2.68
C LEU A 102 8.67 11.10 1.45
N ALA A 103 8.64 10.44 0.29
CA ALA A 103 8.01 10.96 -0.92
C ALA A 103 6.49 11.19 -0.76
N LEU A 104 5.83 10.48 0.16
CA LEU A 104 4.40 10.63 0.46
C LEU A 104 4.08 11.83 1.36
N VAL A 105 5.09 12.50 1.93
CA VAL A 105 4.90 13.70 2.75
C VAL A 105 4.71 14.90 1.83
N THR A 106 3.52 15.49 1.82
CA THR A 106 3.16 16.59 0.90
C THR A 106 3.69 17.95 1.34
N ASP A 107 4.07 18.12 2.61
CA ASP A 107 4.70 19.35 3.10
C ASP A 107 6.20 19.34 2.78
N ASP A 108 6.59 20.21 1.86
CA ASP A 108 7.97 20.33 1.38
C ASP A 108 8.97 20.69 2.50
N THR A 109 8.60 21.60 3.40
CA THR A 109 9.49 22.06 4.46
C THR A 109 9.73 20.98 5.51
N TYR A 110 8.66 20.26 5.85
CA TYR A 110 8.74 19.16 6.79
C TYR A 110 9.46 17.94 6.18
N ARG A 111 9.24 17.68 4.88
CA ARG A 111 9.94 16.63 4.15
C ARG A 111 11.45 16.86 4.09
N ASP A 112 11.89 18.09 3.81
CA ASP A 112 13.33 18.44 3.83
C ASP A 112 13.96 18.20 5.21
N PHE A 113 13.28 18.60 6.29
CA PHE A 113 13.73 18.29 7.66
C PHE A 113 13.88 16.78 7.90
N LEU A 114 12.87 15.98 7.52
CA LEU A 114 12.93 14.53 7.66
C LEU A 114 14.01 13.89 6.79
N LEU A 115 14.23 14.39 5.58
CA LEU A 115 15.26 13.90 4.66
C LEU A 115 16.67 14.10 5.23
N ARG A 116 16.98 15.31 5.73
CA ARG A 116 18.27 15.59 6.37
C ARG A 116 18.51 14.66 7.56
N ASN A 117 17.50 14.52 8.41
CA ASN A 117 17.55 13.64 9.57
C ASN A 117 17.74 12.16 9.15
N ALA A 118 17.06 11.74 8.08
CA ALA A 118 17.17 10.40 7.53
C ALA A 118 18.59 10.08 7.04
N VAL A 119 19.22 11.03 6.34
CA VAL A 119 20.57 10.87 5.79
C VAL A 119 21.63 10.88 6.90
N GLU A 120 21.53 11.82 7.85
CA GLU A 120 22.49 11.95 8.95
C GLU A 120 22.45 10.74 9.90
N GLN A 121 21.27 10.21 10.21
CA GLN A 121 21.10 9.11 11.16
C GLN A 121 21.07 7.73 10.50
N GLY A 122 21.05 7.65 9.17
CA GLY A 122 20.88 6.38 8.44
C GLY A 122 19.52 5.73 8.75
N ALA A 123 18.43 6.48 8.57
CA ALA A 123 17.09 6.02 8.93
C ALA A 123 16.66 4.79 8.11
N SER A 124 16.13 3.79 8.83
CA SER A 124 15.56 2.59 8.22
C SER A 124 14.15 2.85 7.67
N ALA A 125 13.67 1.97 6.78
CA ALA A 125 12.29 2.02 6.27
C ALA A 125 11.24 1.98 7.39
N ARG A 126 11.53 1.30 8.50
CA ARG A 126 10.66 1.28 9.69
C ARG A 126 10.58 2.65 10.35
N THR A 127 11.71 3.33 10.46
CA THR A 127 11.81 4.67 11.06
C THR A 127 11.04 5.69 10.22
N THR A 128 11.26 5.71 8.91
CA THR A 128 10.57 6.63 7.99
C THR A 128 9.06 6.34 7.91
N SER A 129 8.67 5.06 8.01
CA SER A 129 7.25 4.68 8.09
C SER A 129 6.59 5.24 9.35
N ALA A 130 7.26 5.19 10.50
CA ALA A 130 6.76 5.79 11.74
C ALA A 130 6.59 7.32 11.62
N TRP A 131 7.54 8.01 10.98
CA TRP A 131 7.44 9.44 10.72
C TRP A 131 6.27 9.80 9.80
N LEU A 132 6.04 9.00 8.76
CA LEU A 132 4.89 9.18 7.87
C LEU A 132 3.56 9.04 8.63
N GLN A 133 3.45 8.05 9.52
CA GLN A 133 2.24 7.89 10.35
C GLN A 133 2.05 9.05 11.33
N ALA A 134 3.14 9.53 11.94
CA ALA A 134 3.10 10.70 12.82
C ALA A 134 2.63 11.95 12.06
N TRP A 135 3.17 12.18 10.85
CA TRP A 135 2.77 13.29 9.99
C TRP A 135 1.29 13.22 9.59
N ARG A 136 0.81 12.05 9.16
CA ARG A 136 -0.62 11.84 8.84
C ARG A 136 -1.53 12.11 10.03
N SER A 137 -1.09 11.79 11.25
CA SER A 137 -1.85 12.05 12.47
C SER A 137 -1.91 13.54 12.84
N MET A 138 -0.96 14.34 12.36
CA MET A 138 -0.91 15.79 12.59
C MET A 138 -1.72 16.58 11.54
N GLN A 139 -2.09 15.96 10.42
CA GLN A 139 -2.90 16.63 9.41
C GLN A 139 -4.30 16.93 9.93
N PRO A 140 -4.84 18.14 9.69
CA PRO A 140 -6.22 18.46 10.00
C PRO A 140 -7.15 17.45 9.35
N GLN A 141 -8.11 16.91 10.10
CA GLN A 141 -9.15 15.99 9.60
C GLN A 141 -10.19 16.71 8.70
N GLU A 142 -9.78 17.68 7.88
CA GLU A 142 -10.69 18.46 7.03
C GLU A 142 -11.42 17.59 6.00
N GLU A 143 -10.85 16.44 5.63
CA GLU A 143 -11.52 15.47 4.75
C GLU A 143 -12.52 14.57 5.50
N ALA A 144 -12.32 14.32 6.81
CA ALA A 144 -13.28 13.55 7.60
C ALA A 144 -14.56 14.35 7.90
N VAL A 145 -14.47 15.68 7.90
CA VAL A 145 -15.64 16.57 8.06
C VAL A 145 -16.44 16.69 6.76
N LYS A 146 -15.81 16.50 5.59
CA LYS A 146 -16.46 16.58 4.27
C LYS A 146 -16.97 15.23 3.74
N ALA A 147 -16.45 14.12 4.26
CA ALA A 147 -16.96 12.81 3.91
C ALA A 147 -18.40 12.67 4.41
N GLU A 148 -19.34 12.41 3.51
CA GLU A 148 -20.67 11.99 3.91
C GLU A 148 -20.52 10.74 4.79
N PRO A 149 -21.22 10.67 5.94
CA PRO A 149 -21.17 9.48 6.77
C PRO A 149 -21.57 8.30 5.90
N VAL A 150 -20.64 7.35 5.72
CA VAL A 150 -20.96 6.08 5.09
C VAL A 150 -22.15 5.53 5.87
N PRO A 151 -23.31 5.28 5.22
CA PRO A 151 -24.46 4.75 5.92
C PRO A 151 -23.99 3.48 6.62
N GLY A 152 -24.01 3.53 7.96
CA GLY A 152 -23.57 2.41 8.77
C GLY A 152 -24.27 1.17 8.24
N GLN A 153 -23.49 0.10 7.98
CA GLN A 153 -24.08 -1.19 7.66
C GLN A 153 -25.16 -1.46 8.70
N ALA A 154 -26.37 -1.78 8.24
CA ALA A 154 -27.47 -2.08 9.12
C ALA A 154 -27.00 -3.18 10.07
N VAL A 155 -26.68 -2.80 11.30
CA VAL A 155 -26.36 -3.75 12.35
C VAL A 155 -27.62 -4.60 12.47
N ALA A 156 -27.50 -5.89 12.18
CA ALA A 156 -28.60 -6.81 12.34
C ALA A 156 -29.08 -6.66 13.79
N LEU A 157 -30.28 -6.11 13.97
CA LEU A 157 -30.85 -5.97 15.29
C LEU A 157 -30.84 -7.38 15.92
N PRO A 158 -30.36 -7.52 17.17
CA PRO A 158 -30.34 -8.81 17.81
C PRO A 158 -31.77 -9.36 17.84
N ALA A 159 -31.94 -10.61 17.37
CA ALA A 159 -33.25 -11.24 17.34
C ALA A 159 -33.82 -11.28 18.77
N VAL A 160 -34.97 -10.64 18.97
CA VAL A 160 -35.66 -10.68 20.27
C VAL A 160 -36.21 -12.09 20.47
N PRO A 161 -35.83 -12.81 21.53
CA PRO A 161 -36.35 -14.15 21.79
C PRO A 161 -37.85 -14.10 22.05
N GLN A 162 -38.57 -15.13 21.59
CA GLN A 162 -40.01 -15.30 21.76
C GLN A 162 -40.30 -16.50 22.65
N ALA A 163 -41.33 -16.41 23.50
CA ALA A 163 -41.76 -17.51 24.37
C ALA A 163 -43.30 -17.56 24.48
N PRO A 164 -43.88 -18.76 24.67
CA PRO A 164 -45.32 -18.90 24.88
C PRO A 164 -45.72 -18.45 26.29
N CYS A 165 -46.83 -17.72 26.39
CA CYS A 165 -47.46 -17.39 27.66
C CYS A 165 -48.01 -18.66 28.32
N PHE A 166 -47.64 -18.93 29.57
CA PHE A 166 -48.13 -20.07 30.33
C PHE A 166 -49.64 -20.00 30.64
N CYS A 167 -50.28 -18.83 30.56
CA CYS A 167 -51.70 -18.66 30.82
C CYS A 167 -52.58 -18.85 29.57
N CYS A 168 -52.19 -18.29 28.42
CA CYS A 168 -53.01 -18.31 27.19
C CYS A 168 -52.39 -19.07 26.01
N ALA A 169 -51.18 -19.62 26.18
CA ALA A 169 -50.41 -20.35 25.17
C ALA A 169 -50.06 -19.56 23.88
N GLN A 170 -50.36 -18.26 23.82
CA GLN A 170 -49.94 -17.39 22.71
C GLN A 170 -48.46 -17.01 22.84
N VAL A 171 -47.79 -16.78 21.71
CA VAL A 171 -46.36 -16.45 21.65
C VAL A 171 -46.17 -14.93 21.74
N PHE A 172 -45.32 -14.49 22.66
CA PHE A 172 -44.98 -13.08 22.87
C PHE A 172 -43.47 -12.86 22.84
N ALA A 173 -43.05 -11.63 22.57
CA ALA A 173 -41.66 -11.25 22.74
C ALA A 173 -41.31 -11.23 24.24
N VAL A 174 -40.13 -11.75 24.61
CA VAL A 174 -39.74 -11.92 26.02
C VAL A 174 -39.71 -10.60 26.80
N ASN A 175 -39.49 -9.45 26.12
CA ASN A 175 -39.55 -8.12 26.71
C ASN A 175 -40.97 -7.60 26.99
N GLU A 176 -42.00 -8.22 26.42
CA GLU A 176 -43.43 -7.91 26.66
C GLU A 176 -44.06 -8.86 27.70
N MET A 177 -43.30 -9.86 28.17
CA MET A 177 -43.75 -10.80 29.18
C MET A 177 -43.39 -10.33 30.60
N SER A 178 -44.32 -10.51 31.54
CA SER A 178 -44.03 -10.33 32.96
C SER A 178 -43.22 -11.50 33.49
N HIS A 179 -42.03 -11.23 34.02
CA HIS A 179 -41.15 -12.25 34.63
C HIS A 179 -41.36 -12.28 36.14
N ILE A 180 -41.65 -13.46 36.69
CA ILE A 180 -41.73 -13.67 38.14
C ILE A 180 -40.60 -14.61 38.56
N PRO A 181 -39.54 -14.13 39.23
CA PRO A 181 -38.48 -14.98 39.72
C PRO A 181 -38.99 -15.82 40.90
N VAL A 182 -38.98 -17.15 40.75
CA VAL A 182 -39.44 -18.10 41.77
C VAL A 182 -38.40 -19.19 41.99
N CYS A 183 -38.31 -19.73 43.22
CA CYS A 183 -37.43 -20.85 43.52
C CYS A 183 -38.01 -22.18 42.98
N GLY A 184 -37.18 -23.21 42.85
CA GLY A 184 -37.58 -24.51 42.30
C GLY A 184 -38.77 -25.16 43.03
N GLY A 185 -38.89 -24.96 44.35
CA GLY A 185 -40.04 -25.45 45.13
C GLY A 185 -41.36 -24.77 44.73
N CYS A 186 -41.33 -23.44 44.53
CA CYS A 186 -42.50 -22.68 44.08
C CYS A 186 -42.93 -23.06 42.66
N VAL A 187 -41.97 -23.38 41.76
CA VAL A 187 -42.27 -23.87 40.40
C VAL A 187 -43.08 -25.17 40.47
N GLN A 188 -42.74 -26.09 41.37
CA GLN A 188 -43.47 -27.35 41.49
C GLN A 188 -44.92 -27.15 41.96
N ILE A 189 -45.15 -26.26 42.92
CA ILE A 189 -46.49 -25.91 43.40
C ILE A 189 -47.33 -25.27 42.29
N LEU A 190 -46.75 -24.31 41.56
CA LEU A 190 -47.44 -23.65 40.44
C LEU A 190 -47.78 -24.65 39.31
N SER A 191 -46.88 -25.61 39.04
CA SER A 191 -47.09 -26.63 38.01
C SER A 191 -48.16 -27.66 38.37
N SER A 192 -48.39 -27.92 39.66
CA SER A 192 -49.44 -28.86 40.12
C SER A 192 -50.82 -28.20 40.16
N MET A 193 -50.90 -26.91 40.49
CA MET A 193 -52.16 -26.14 40.49
C MET A 193 -52.80 -26.04 39.09
N GLY A 194 -51.99 -25.92 38.03
CA GLY A 194 -52.48 -25.82 36.65
C GLY A 194 -53.03 -27.12 36.04
N ARG A 195 -52.88 -28.27 36.71
CA ARG A 195 -53.40 -29.58 36.24
C ARG A 195 -54.75 -29.98 36.84
N SER A 196 -55.29 -29.21 37.80
CA SER A 196 -56.54 -29.52 38.50
C SER A 196 -57.80 -28.91 37.85
N SER A 197 -57.70 -28.35 36.64
CA SER A 197 -58.85 -27.87 35.87
C SER A 197 -58.89 -28.57 34.49
N ALA A 198 -59.21 -29.86 34.51
CA ALA A 198 -59.68 -30.62 33.36
C ALA A 198 -60.96 -31.35 33.77
#